data_AF-A0A2D7W6U6-F1
#
_entry.id   AF-A0A2D7W6U6-F1
#
_cell.length_a   1.000
_cell.length_b   1.000
_cell.length_c   1.000
_cell.angle_alpha   90.00
_cell.angle_beta   90.00
_cell.angle_gamma   90.00
#
_symmetry.space_group_name_H-M   'P 1'
#
loop_
_entity.id
_entity.type
_entity.pdbx_description
1 polymer ?
#
loop_
_entity_poly.entity_id
_entity_poly.type
_entity_poly.pdbx_seq_one_letter_code
_entity_poly.pdbx_strand_id
1 'polypeptide(L)'
;MARYKVFNLTIPQITLLAGLKMSMLGMVFFGLTDYITALFPVLFGVILVASAGVSIRKPEKNALAMHIAVLTSVLCSILGISTAMFGTWTTVTSLIEQLLMSGIALVHLTLCINSFYYGRSQSPGDSQVCGINTELTDDKMNSPVPASVVALTFDQ
;
A
#
# COMPACT_ATOMS: atom_id res chain seq x y z
N MET A 1 -4.21 -5.30 -19.39
CA MET A 1 -3.16 -6.19 -18.84
C MET A 1 -3.68 -6.91 -17.59
N ALA A 2 -3.24 -8.17 -17.37
CA ALA A 2 -3.65 -8.98 -16.22
C ALA A 2 -3.27 -8.31 -14.89
N ARG A 3 -4.24 -8.14 -13.99
CA ARG A 3 -3.98 -7.63 -12.63
C ARG A 3 -3.21 -8.70 -11.87
N TYR A 4 -2.13 -8.31 -11.17
CA TYR A 4 -1.46 -9.20 -10.23
C TYR A 4 -2.47 -9.61 -9.16
N LYS A 5 -2.82 -10.90 -9.17
CA LYS A 5 -3.78 -11.50 -8.25
C LYS A 5 -3.05 -12.49 -7.37
N VAL A 6 -3.21 -12.32 -6.06
CA VAL A 6 -2.74 -13.29 -5.06
C VAL A 6 -4.01 -13.88 -4.45
N PHE A 7 -4.19 -15.20 -4.52
CA PHE A 7 -5.44 -15.87 -4.13
C PHE A 7 -6.71 -15.30 -4.80
N ASN A 8 -6.62 -14.93 -6.08
CA ASN A 8 -7.70 -14.29 -6.85
C ASN A 8 -8.14 -12.90 -6.33
N LEU A 9 -7.42 -12.32 -5.35
CA LEU A 9 -7.64 -10.98 -4.83
C LEU A 9 -6.67 -9.99 -5.49
N THR A 10 -7.15 -8.78 -5.77
CA THR A 10 -6.30 -7.69 -6.26
C THR A 10 -5.48 -7.09 -5.12
N ILE A 11 -4.33 -6.48 -5.43
CA ILE A 11 -3.47 -5.85 -4.43
C ILE A 11 -4.20 -4.83 -3.54
N PRO A 12 -5.05 -3.93 -4.06
CA PRO A 12 -5.81 -3.00 -3.21
C PRO A 12 -6.72 -3.72 -2.20
N GLN A 13 -7.29 -4.87 -2.56
CA GLN A 13 -8.10 -5.68 -1.63
C GLN A 13 -7.24 -6.35 -0.56
N ILE A 14 -6.03 -6.80 -0.93
CA ILE A 14 -5.06 -7.33 0.03
C ILE A 14 -4.61 -6.24 1.01
N THR A 15 -4.34 -5.02 0.52
CA THR A 15 -4.01 -3.86 1.36
C THR A 15 -5.16 -3.50 2.30
N LEU A 16 -6.41 -3.54 1.81
CA LEU A 16 -7.60 -3.35 2.64
C LEU A 16 -7.66 -4.40 3.76
N LEU A 17 -7.48 -5.67 3.42
CA LEU A 17 -7.50 -6.77 4.38
C LEU A 17 -6.37 -6.65 5.42
N ALA A 18 -5.16 -6.28 4.98
CA ALA A 18 -4.02 -6.06 5.87
C ALA A 18 -4.29 -4.90 6.83
N GLY A 19 -4.84 -3.79 6.33
CA GLY A 19 -5.23 -2.65 7.16
C GLY A 19 -6.30 -3.01 8.20
N LEU A 20 -7.34 -3.75 7.80
CA LEU A 20 -8.38 -4.22 8.72
C LEU A 20 -7.82 -5.17 9.80
N LYS A 21 -6.92 -6.10 9.43
CA LYS A 21 -6.26 -6.98 10.39
C LYS A 21 -5.43 -6.20 11.39
N MET A 22 -4.69 -5.18 10.95
CA MET A 22 -3.95 -4.29 11.84
C MET A 22 -4.84 -3.50 12.79
N SER A 23 -5.93 -2.92 12.29
CA SER A 23 -6.89 -2.19 13.12
C SER A 23 -7.55 -3.10 14.16
N MET A 24 -7.92 -4.33 13.77
CA MET A 24 -8.47 -5.31 14.71
C MET A 24 -7.43 -5.70 15.77
N LEU A 25 -6.17 -5.92 15.37
CA LEU A 25 -5.10 -6.27 16.29
C LEU A 25 -4.93 -5.20 17.37
N GLY A 26 -4.76 -3.93 17.00
CA GLY A 26 -4.56 -2.87 17.98
C GLY A 26 -5.76 -2.64 18.90
N MET A 27 -6.99 -2.80 18.40
CA MET A 27 -8.19 -2.71 19.26
C MET A 27 -8.25 -3.84 20.31
N VAL A 28 -7.87 -5.07 19.91
CA VAL A 28 -7.83 -6.21 20.83
C VAL A 28 -6.75 -6.00 21.89
N PHE A 29 -5.55 -5.58 21.50
CA PHE A 29 -4.46 -5.37 22.46
C PHE A 29 -4.69 -4.16 23.37
N PHE A 30 -5.34 -3.11 22.87
CA PHE A 30 -5.76 -1.98 23.69
C PHE A 30 -6.73 -2.43 24.80
N GLY A 31 -7.75 -3.22 24.46
CA GLY A 31 -8.70 -3.73 25.46
C GLY A 31 -8.11 -4.74 26.46
N LEU A 32 -6.96 -5.35 26.15
CA LEU A 32 -6.28 -6.30 27.04
C LEU A 32 -5.21 -5.65 27.93
N THR A 33 -4.62 -4.54 27.49
CA THR A 33 -3.44 -3.96 28.14
C THR A 33 -3.65 -2.54 28.67
N ASP A 34 -4.72 -1.86 28.24
CA ASP A 34 -5.04 -0.45 28.54
C ASP A 34 -3.90 0.55 28.23
N TYR A 35 -2.89 0.13 27.46
CA TYR A 35 -1.80 1.02 27.04
C TYR A 35 -2.14 1.73 25.74
N ILE A 36 -1.96 3.05 25.72
CA ILE A 36 -2.15 3.87 24.50
C ILE A 36 -1.23 3.43 23.36
N THR A 37 -0.06 2.85 23.67
CA THR A 37 0.87 2.32 22.67
C THR A 37 0.28 1.13 21.91
N ALA A 38 -0.72 0.43 22.45
CA ALA A 38 -1.43 -0.63 21.74
C ALA A 38 -2.32 -0.11 20.59
N LEU A 39 -2.48 1.21 20.46
CA LEU A 39 -3.22 1.84 19.38
C LEU A 39 -2.37 2.09 18.12
N PHE A 40 -1.05 1.91 18.18
CA PHE A 40 -0.19 2.10 17.01
C PHE A 40 -0.59 1.22 15.81
N PRO A 41 -0.88 -0.09 15.95
CA PRO A 41 -1.37 -0.89 14.84
C PRO A 41 -2.65 -0.33 14.22
N VAL A 42 -3.54 0.26 15.02
CA VAL A 42 -4.76 0.90 14.52
C VAL A 42 -4.45 2.10 13.63
N LEU A 43 -3.52 2.96 14.05
CA LEU A 43 -3.10 4.12 13.28
C LEU A 43 -2.61 3.72 11.88
N PHE A 44 -1.70 2.75 11.80
CA PHE A 44 -1.19 2.26 10.50
C PHE A 44 -2.27 1.50 9.72
N GLY A 45 -3.12 0.74 10.40
CA GLY A 45 -4.26 0.05 9.80
C GLY A 45 -5.23 1.00 9.11
N VAL A 46 -5.55 2.14 9.73
CA VAL A 46 -6.42 3.18 9.14
C VAL A 46 -5.79 3.78 7.89
N ILE A 47 -4.49 4.07 7.89
CA ILE A 47 -3.78 4.60 6.72
C ILE A 47 -3.79 3.58 5.56
N LEU A 48 -3.58 2.29 5.86
CA LEU A 48 -3.67 1.22 4.86
C LEU A 48 -5.09 1.07 4.30
N VAL A 49 -6.12 1.11 5.15
CA VAL A 49 -7.53 1.07 4.71
C VAL A 49 -7.86 2.28 3.83
N ALA A 50 -7.41 3.48 4.22
CA ALA A 50 -7.63 4.70 3.45
C ALA A 50 -6.94 4.64 2.08
N SER A 51 -5.68 4.23 2.02
CA SER A 51 -4.94 4.08 0.76
C SER A 51 -5.59 3.03 -0.16
N ALA A 52 -6.01 1.89 0.39
CA ALA A 52 -6.76 0.87 -0.36
C ALA A 52 -8.10 1.42 -0.88
N GLY A 53 -8.86 2.14 -0.06
CA GLY A 53 -10.11 2.75 -0.45
C GLY A 53 -9.96 3.77 -1.58
N VAL A 54 -8.88 4.56 -1.56
CA VAL A 54 -8.54 5.49 -2.66
C VAL A 54 -8.22 4.73 -3.94
N SER A 55 -7.42 3.66 -3.85
CA SER A 55 -7.06 2.83 -5.01
C SER A 55 -8.28 2.16 -5.65
N ILE A 56 -9.22 1.64 -4.84
CA ILE A 56 -10.44 0.99 -5.32
C ILE A 56 -11.40 2.00 -5.96
N ARG A 57 -11.60 3.18 -5.35
CA ARG A 57 -12.54 4.19 -5.86
C ARG A 57 -11.98 5.02 -7.01
N LYS A 58 -10.68 5.27 -7.05
CA LYS A 58 -10.00 6.12 -8.04
C LYS A 58 -8.79 5.38 -8.64
N PRO A 59 -9.02 4.51 -9.65
CA PRO A 59 -7.94 3.72 -10.26
C PRO A 59 -6.86 4.59 -10.93
N GLU A 60 -7.19 5.82 -11.32
CA GLU A 60 -6.24 6.81 -11.86
C GLU A 60 -5.12 7.16 -10.86
N LYS A 61 -5.42 7.12 -9.55
CA LYS A 61 -4.47 7.44 -8.47
C LYS A 61 -3.88 6.18 -7.82
N ASN A 62 -4.03 5.02 -8.46
CA ASN A 62 -3.59 3.75 -7.90
C ASN A 62 -2.08 3.70 -7.66
N ALA A 63 -1.26 4.26 -8.56
CA ALA A 63 0.19 4.34 -8.38
C ALA A 63 0.56 5.04 -7.05
N LEU A 64 -0.04 6.21 -6.80
CA LEU A 64 0.19 6.97 -5.57
C LEU A 64 -0.29 6.20 -4.33
N ALA A 65 -1.49 5.61 -4.40
CA ALA A 65 -2.06 4.84 -3.29
C ALA A 65 -1.16 3.64 -2.92
N MET A 66 -0.59 2.96 -3.92
CA MET A 66 0.33 1.85 -3.71
C MET A 66 1.65 2.30 -3.07
N HIS A 67 2.22 3.43 -3.48
CA HIS A 67 3.42 3.99 -2.84
C HIS A 67 3.17 4.39 -1.38
N ILE A 68 2.02 5.00 -1.09
CA ILE A 68 1.62 5.30 0.29
C ILE A 68 1.53 4.00 1.09
N ALA A 69 0.85 2.98 0.57
CA ALA A 69 0.71 1.69 1.26
C ALA A 69 2.07 1.02 1.54
N VAL A 70 3.02 1.07 0.60
CA VAL A 70 4.39 0.56 0.78
C VAL A 70 5.13 1.36 1.86
N LEU A 71 5.10 2.69 1.78
CA LEU A 71 5.76 3.56 2.75
C LEU A 71 5.21 3.35 4.16
N THR A 72 3.89 3.27 4.30
CA THR A 72 3.23 2.95 5.57
C THR A 72 3.67 1.59 6.10
N SER A 73 3.80 0.58 5.24
CA SER A 73 4.22 -0.78 5.65
C SER A 73 5.69 -0.83 6.10
N VAL A 74 6.57 -0.09 5.41
CA VAL A 74 7.98 0.03 5.79
C VAL A 74 8.11 0.72 7.14
N LEU A 75 7.47 1.88 7.32
CA LEU A 75 7.48 2.61 8.59
C LEU A 75 6.93 1.76 9.74
N CYS A 76 5.82 1.07 9.49
CA CYS A 76 5.21 0.16 10.45
C CYS A 76 6.13 -1.00 10.82
N SER A 77 6.83 -1.61 9.85
CA SER A 77 7.75 -2.72 10.09
C SER A 77 8.95 -2.26 10.92
N ILE A 78 9.53 -1.12 10.57
CA ILE A 78 10.68 -0.52 11.26
C ILE A 78 10.28 -0.16 12.69
N LEU A 79 9.14 0.51 12.88
CA LEU A 79 8.66 0.88 14.21
C LEU A 79 8.38 -0.37 15.06
N GLY A 80 7.71 -1.38 14.51
CA GLY A 80 7.43 -2.63 15.23
C GLY A 80 8.71 -3.36 15.65
N ILE A 81 9.69 -3.49 14.75
CA ILE A 81 10.99 -4.14 15.06
C ILE A 81 11.80 -3.30 16.05
N SER A 82 11.89 -1.97 15.85
CA SER A 82 12.69 -1.11 16.71
C SER A 82 12.13 -1.12 18.14
N THR A 83 10.82 -1.07 18.29
CA THR A 83 10.18 -1.13 19.61
C THR A 83 10.32 -2.53 20.22
N ALA A 84 10.23 -3.59 19.41
CA ALA A 84 10.45 -4.96 19.86
C ALA A 84 11.92 -5.33 20.15
N MET A 85 12.90 -4.50 19.78
CA MET A 85 14.32 -4.73 20.07
C MET A 85 14.87 -3.79 21.13
N PHE A 86 14.47 -2.53 21.10
CA PHE A 86 15.02 -1.45 21.93
C PHE A 86 14.00 -0.84 22.89
N GLY A 87 12.73 -1.23 22.78
CA GLY A 87 11.68 -0.73 23.67
C GLY A 87 11.77 -1.32 25.07
N THR A 88 11.32 -0.55 26.05
CA THR A 88 11.06 -1.03 27.41
C THR A 88 9.67 -1.67 27.45
N TRP A 89 9.60 -2.99 27.34
CA TRP A 89 8.31 -3.68 27.36
C TRP A 89 7.83 -3.83 28.80
N THR A 90 6.64 -3.32 29.09
CA THR A 90 6.01 -3.49 30.41
C THR A 90 5.52 -4.91 30.62
N THR A 91 5.17 -5.60 29.54
CA THR A 91 4.60 -6.96 29.53
C THR A 91 5.02 -7.73 28.28
N VAL A 92 5.01 -9.06 28.35
CA VAL A 92 5.20 -9.96 27.19
C VAL A 92 4.14 -9.71 26.13
N THR A 93 2.92 -9.33 26.53
CA THR A 93 1.82 -8.98 25.63
C THR A 93 2.19 -7.83 24.71
N SER A 94 2.79 -6.75 25.23
CA SER A 94 3.21 -5.61 24.41
C SER A 94 4.31 -5.96 23.41
N LEU A 95 5.22 -6.87 23.76
CA LEU A 95 6.22 -7.39 22.83
C LEU A 95 5.56 -8.15 21.68
N ILE A 96 4.64 -9.07 21.99
CA ILE A 96 3.93 -9.88 20.99
C ILE A 96 3.17 -8.98 20.02
N GLU A 97 2.53 -7.92 20.52
CA GLU A 97 1.84 -6.95 19.68
C GLU A 97 2.75 -6.31 18.64
N GLN A 98 3.91 -5.80 19.06
CA GLN A 98 4.87 -5.12 18.18
C GLN A 98 5.46 -6.08 17.14
N LEU A 99 5.69 -7.33 17.51
CA LEU A 99 6.12 -8.38 16.58
C LEU A 99 5.01 -8.75 15.58
N LEU A 100 3.76 -8.89 16.02
CA LEU A 100 2.62 -9.18 15.13
C LEU A 100 2.36 -8.02 14.16
N MET A 101 2.40 -6.79 14.65
CA MET A 101 2.30 -5.57 13.85
C MET A 101 3.37 -5.56 12.76
N SER A 102 4.64 -5.79 13.13
CA SER A 102 5.73 -5.86 12.16
C SER A 102 5.57 -7.03 11.18
N GLY A 103 5.18 -8.21 11.67
CA GLY A 103 4.97 -9.39 10.84
C GLY A 103 3.90 -9.17 9.76
N ILE A 104 2.75 -8.59 10.13
CA ILE A 104 1.69 -8.25 9.17
C ILE A 104 2.20 -7.20 8.15
N ALA A 105 2.93 -6.19 8.62
CA ALA A 105 3.52 -5.15 7.78
C ALA A 105 4.51 -5.72 6.76
N LEU A 106 5.39 -6.63 7.18
CA LEU A 106 6.36 -7.29 6.33
C LEU A 106 5.69 -8.19 5.29
N VAL A 107 4.71 -9.00 5.68
CA VAL A 107 3.95 -9.82 4.73
C VAL A 107 3.29 -8.93 3.68
N HIS A 108 2.62 -7.85 4.10
CA HIS A 108 2.01 -6.90 3.17
C HIS A 108 3.05 -6.25 2.24
N LEU A 109 4.21 -5.84 2.78
CA LEU A 109 5.30 -5.26 2.02
C LEU A 109 5.83 -6.21 0.94
N THR A 110 6.05 -7.49 1.27
CA THR A 110 6.53 -8.49 0.28
C THR A 110 5.53 -8.68 -0.87
N LEU A 111 4.22 -8.67 -0.57
CA LEU A 111 3.17 -8.75 -1.59
C LEU A 111 3.15 -7.51 -2.49
N CYS A 112 3.33 -6.31 -1.91
CA CYS A 112 3.46 -5.09 -2.69
C CYS A 112 4.70 -5.12 -3.60
N ILE A 113 5.84 -5.57 -3.10
CA ILE A 113 7.08 -5.70 -3.88
C ILE A 113 6.90 -6.69 -5.03
N ASN A 114 6.31 -7.87 -4.77
CA ASN A 114 6.04 -8.85 -5.81
C ASN A 114 5.11 -8.30 -6.90
N SER A 115 4.10 -7.52 -6.51
CA SER A 115 3.21 -6.87 -7.48
C SER A 115 3.90 -5.79 -8.31
N PHE A 116 4.89 -5.10 -7.74
CA PHE A 116 5.72 -4.14 -8.47
C PHE A 116 6.63 -4.83 -9.49
N TYR A 117 7.28 -5.94 -9.10
CA TYR A 117 8.08 -6.75 -10.03
C TYR A 117 7.24 -7.32 -11.18
N TYR A 118 6.02 -7.75 -10.90
CA TYR A 118 5.10 -8.24 -11.92
C TYR A 118 4.71 -7.16 -12.94
N GLY A 119 4.55 -5.91 -12.50
CA GLY A 119 4.23 -4.77 -13.37
C GLY A 119 5.45 -4.08 -13.99
N ARG A 120 6.66 -4.62 -13.82
CA ARG A 120 7.89 -4.00 -14.32
C ARG A 120 7.99 -4.17 -15.84
N SER A 121 8.23 -3.06 -16.54
CA SER A 121 8.53 -3.04 -17.97
C SER A 121 9.73 -3.95 -18.29
N GLN A 122 9.58 -4.82 -19.29
CA GLN A 122 10.61 -5.78 -19.71
C GLN A 122 11.44 -5.27 -20.89
N SER A 123 11.09 -4.11 -21.46
CA SER A 123 11.74 -3.55 -22.64
C SER A 123 12.05 -2.05 -22.48
N PRO A 124 13.23 -1.56 -22.88
CA PRO A 124 13.52 -0.12 -22.90
C PRO A 124 12.60 0.58 -23.91
N GLY A 125 11.56 1.24 -23.39
CA GLY A 125 10.54 1.93 -24.19
C GLY A 125 9.11 1.71 -23.69
N ASP A 126 8.88 0.67 -22.88
CA ASP A 126 7.56 0.37 -22.32
C ASP A 126 7.27 1.24 -21.10
N SER A 127 6.12 1.94 -21.11
CA SER A 127 5.67 2.75 -19.98
C SER A 127 5.45 1.88 -18.74
N GLN A 128 6.16 2.16 -17.65
CA GLN A 128 6.01 1.44 -16.40
C GLN A 128 4.72 1.90 -15.69
N VAL A 129 3.62 1.21 -15.96
CA VAL A 129 2.32 1.51 -15.34
C VAL A 129 2.17 0.76 -14.01
N CYS A 130 2.50 1.45 -12.91
CA CYS A 130 2.14 1.01 -11.57
C CYS A 130 0.62 1.13 -11.39
N GLY A 131 -0.11 0.02 -11.59
CA GLY A 131 -1.53 -0.07 -11.25
C GLY A 131 -2.51 0.70 -12.15
N ILE A 132 -2.08 1.31 -13.26
CA ILE A 132 -2.95 1.94 -14.27
C ILE A 132 -3.52 0.88 -15.23
N ASN A 133 -4.80 0.99 -15.58
CA ASN A 133 -5.39 0.25 -16.70
C ASN A 133 -4.98 0.94 -17.99
N THR A 134 -4.18 0.28 -18.84
CA THR A 134 -3.78 0.82 -20.15
C THR A 134 -5.00 1.14 -21.04
N GLU A 135 -6.12 0.43 -20.87
CA GLU A 135 -7.38 0.67 -21.61
C GLU A 135 -7.95 2.09 -21.41
N LEU A 136 -7.76 2.72 -20.25
CA LEU A 136 -8.19 4.10 -20.01
C LEU A 136 -7.22 5.15 -20.60
N THR A 137 -5.96 4.76 -20.83
CA THR A 137 -4.97 5.62 -21.48
C THR A 137 -5.10 5.56 -23.00
N ASP A 138 -5.43 4.39 -23.56
CA ASP A 138 -5.75 4.25 -24.99
C ASP A 138 -6.97 5.10 -25.36
N ASP A 139 -8.03 5.12 -24.55
CA ASP A 139 -9.21 5.96 -24.80
C ASP A 139 -8.87 7.47 -24.80
N LYS A 140 -7.97 7.90 -23.90
CA LYS A 140 -7.49 9.29 -23.84
C LYS A 140 -6.51 9.65 -24.96
N MET A 141 -5.78 8.69 -25.51
CA MET A 141 -4.94 8.87 -26.71
C MET A 141 -5.75 8.81 -28.01
N ASN A 142 -6.91 8.14 -28.00
CA ASN A 142 -7.79 8.00 -29.15
C ASN A 142 -8.92 9.04 -29.19
N SER A 143 -9.11 9.82 -28.11
CA SER A 143 -9.86 11.07 -28.19
C SER A 143 -9.05 12.06 -29.03
N PRO A 144 -9.61 12.64 -30.11
CA PRO A 144 -8.90 13.60 -30.94
C PRO A 144 -8.52 14.80 -30.07
N VAL A 145 -7.26 14.84 -29.65
CA VAL A 145 -6.68 16.02 -29.03
C VAL A 145 -6.80 17.13 -30.08
N PRO A 146 -7.46 18.27 -29.77
CA PRO A 146 -7.54 19.36 -30.72
C PRO A 146 -6.12 19.78 -31.08
N ALA A 147 -5.85 19.88 -32.39
CA ALA A 147 -4.55 20.18 -32.98
C ALA A 147 -3.86 21.46 -32.47
N SER A 148 -4.52 22.24 -31.60
CA SER A 148 -3.95 23.45 -30.99
C SER A 148 -2.88 23.18 -29.93
N VAL A 149 -2.81 21.97 -29.34
CA VAL A 149 -1.81 21.69 -28.28
C VAL A 149 -0.46 21.23 -28.85
N VAL A 150 -0.44 20.65 -30.06
CA VAL A 150 0.79 20.16 -30.71
C VAL A 150 1.68 21.30 -31.20
N ALA A 151 1.14 22.49 -31.45
CA ALA A 151 1.90 23.63 -31.96
C ALA A 151 2.78 24.34 -30.91
N LEU A 152 2.68 24.01 -29.61
CA LEU A 152 3.37 24.75 -28.53
C LEU A 152 4.68 24.10 -28.04
N THR A 153 5.18 23.04 -28.69
CA THR A 153 6.38 22.31 -28.21
C THR A 153 7.58 22.33 -29.15
N PHE A 154 7.56 23.15 -30.21
CA PHE A 154 8.65 23.22 -31.18
C PHE A 154 9.43 24.54 -31.25
N ASP A 155 9.26 25.45 -30.29
CA ASP A 155 10.08 26.66 -30.22
C ASP A 155 10.47 27.00 -28.77
N GLN A 156 11.50 26.32 -28.24
CA GLN A 156 12.45 26.86 -27.27
C GLN A 156 13.69 25.97 -27.11
#